data_AF-A0A6I0EUJ5-F1
#
_entry.id   AF-A0A6I0EUJ5-F1
#
_cell.length_a   1.000
_cell.length_b   1.000
_cell.length_c   1.000
_cell.angle_alpha   90.00
_cell.angle_beta   90.00
_cell.angle_gamma   90.00
#
_symmetry.space_group_name_H-M   'P 1'
#
loop_
_entity.id
_entity.type
_entity.pdbx_description
1 polymer ?
#
loop_
_entity_poly.entity_id
_entity_poly.type
_entity_poly.pdbx_seq_one_letter_code
_entity_poly.pdbx_strand_id
1 'polypeptide(L)'
;MLTWVSAAVAGAAAGIGGIQFQIDSGASTAQVELCVLGECDSDSSSLTGYMTAVFNCPDAPGEISIEDFEIRVAETISLHLDYGFLGDIFATGEGVAVLHDGPPEPFTPVSGGAFNAPGVDYIKQGRIDYEASGVVCATMQSFGYPCEATFFLEQQPPAAADLPGSVSVQPAQLVLTGTLDILEPLDPNNPDLGTIRITATIRATAPRPDTGAVRKFKANCRRGKLKSVLVMSDESSDGQTARFSVNDEVFTATIRSDKAKLILPNRTGMHTVRLLDPPHCEGTRLVDCG
;
A
#
# COMPACT_ATOMS: atom_id res chain seq x y z
N MET A 1 39.49 -24.64 15.97
CA MET A 1 38.58 -25.30 15.01
C MET A 1 37.30 -24.47 14.99
N LEU A 2 37.17 -23.53 14.03
CA LEU A 2 35.97 -22.69 13.90
C LEU A 2 35.00 -23.37 12.93
N THR A 3 33.88 -23.85 13.45
CA THR A 3 32.73 -24.33 12.67
C THR A 3 31.94 -23.14 12.15
N TRP A 4 32.00 -22.92 10.84
CA TRP A 4 31.11 -22.03 10.11
C TRP A 4 29.73 -22.68 10.02
N VAL A 5 28.71 -22.02 10.57
CA VAL A 5 27.31 -22.39 10.35
C VAL A 5 26.83 -21.60 9.14
N SER A 6 26.68 -22.27 7.99
CA SER A 6 26.03 -21.71 6.83
C SER A 6 24.53 -21.59 7.13
N ALA A 7 24.05 -20.37 7.36
CA ALA A 7 22.62 -20.10 7.40
C ALA A 7 22.06 -20.30 5.98
N ALA A 8 21.05 -21.17 5.87
CA ALA A 8 20.30 -21.34 4.63
C ALA A 8 19.48 -20.06 4.40
N VAL A 9 19.77 -19.34 3.32
CA VAL A 9 18.91 -18.25 2.85
C VAL A 9 17.64 -18.91 2.30
N ALA A 10 16.52 -18.76 3.01
CA ALA A 10 15.23 -19.17 2.50
C ALA A 10 14.94 -18.37 1.23
N GLY A 11 14.78 -19.07 0.10
CA GLY A 11 14.41 -18.42 -1.16
C GLY A 11 13.04 -17.78 -1.01
N ALA A 12 12.98 -16.46 -1.16
CA ALA A 12 11.73 -15.72 -1.23
C ALA A 12 10.87 -16.32 -2.36
N ALA A 13 9.68 -16.80 -2.01
CA ALA A 13 8.69 -17.16 -3.01
C ALA A 13 8.37 -15.88 -3.79
N ALA A 14 8.63 -15.87 -5.10
CA ALA A 14 8.21 -14.76 -5.96
C ALA A 14 6.68 -14.67 -5.91
N GLY A 15 6.17 -13.77 -5.05
CA GLY A 15 4.76 -13.44 -4.95
C GLY A 15 4.21 -12.98 -6.29
N ILE A 16 2.90 -13.02 -6.44
CA ILE A 16 2.23 -12.32 -7.54
C ILE A 16 2.57 -10.85 -7.31
N GLY A 17 3.38 -10.25 -8.19
CA GLY A 17 3.83 -8.87 -8.00
C GLY A 17 2.62 -7.94 -7.89
N GLY A 18 2.56 -7.13 -6.82
CA GLY A 18 1.50 -6.15 -6.65
C GLY A 18 1.48 -5.13 -7.81
N ILE A 19 0.31 -4.55 -8.02
CA ILE A 19 0.13 -3.47 -9.00
C ILE A 19 0.57 -2.18 -8.32
N GLN A 20 1.56 -1.50 -8.91
CA GLN A 20 2.01 -0.20 -8.43
C GLN A 20 1.18 0.92 -9.06
N PHE A 21 0.47 1.65 -8.21
CA PHE A 21 -0.27 2.86 -8.52
C PHE A 21 0.62 4.07 -8.26
N GLN A 22 0.67 4.99 -9.22
CA GLN A 22 1.37 6.27 -9.07
C GLN A 22 0.38 7.32 -8.57
N ILE A 23 0.76 8.06 -7.53
CA ILE A 23 -0.07 9.15 -6.99
C ILE A 23 -0.14 10.28 -8.02
N ASP A 24 -1.36 10.70 -8.35
CA ASP A 24 -1.65 11.82 -9.25
C ASP A 24 -1.59 13.11 -8.44
N SER A 25 -0.48 13.84 -8.55
CA SER A 25 -0.26 15.09 -7.80
C SER A 25 -1.23 16.21 -8.16
N GLY A 26 -1.85 16.17 -9.33
CA GLY A 26 -2.88 17.14 -9.73
C GLY A 26 -4.24 16.89 -9.08
N ALA A 27 -4.43 15.72 -8.48
CA ALA A 27 -5.70 15.28 -7.90
C ALA A 27 -5.58 14.78 -6.45
N SER A 28 -4.39 14.85 -5.86
CA SER A 28 -4.09 14.38 -4.51
C SER A 28 -3.53 15.53 -3.68
N THR A 29 -4.04 15.68 -2.47
CA THR A 29 -3.71 16.80 -1.57
C THR A 29 -3.55 16.32 -0.14
N ALA A 30 -2.69 16.98 0.63
CA ALA A 30 -2.64 16.87 2.08
C ALA A 30 -2.87 18.24 2.70
N GLN A 31 -3.65 18.27 3.77
CA GLN A 31 -3.77 19.40 4.68
C GLN A 31 -3.08 19.04 5.99
N VAL A 32 -2.17 19.88 6.44
CA VAL A 32 -1.48 19.77 7.72
C VAL A 32 -1.97 20.90 8.61
N GLU A 33 -2.52 20.56 9.77
CA GLU A 33 -2.97 21.49 10.80
C GLU A 33 -2.11 21.29 12.06
N LEU A 34 -1.58 22.39 12.58
CA LEU A 34 -0.84 22.42 13.84
C LEU A 34 -1.62 23.28 14.82
N CYS A 35 -2.00 22.69 15.95
CA CYS A 35 -2.60 23.40 17.07
C CYS A 35 -1.65 23.39 18.26
N VAL A 36 -1.33 24.54 18.83
CA VAL A 36 -0.52 24.68 20.05
C VAL A 36 -1.28 25.60 21.00
N LEU A 37 -1.44 25.17 22.26
CA LEU A 37 -2.08 25.97 23.32
C LEU A 37 -3.41 26.66 22.94
N GLY A 38 -4.20 26.02 22.07
CA GLY A 38 -5.52 26.51 21.64
C GLY A 38 -5.52 27.33 20.35
N GLU A 39 -4.37 27.71 19.80
CA GLU A 39 -4.29 28.34 18.49
C GLU A 39 -3.84 27.36 17.42
N CYS A 40 -4.43 27.47 16.23
CA CYS A 40 -4.21 26.57 15.12
C CYS A 40 -3.88 27.34 13.84
N ASP A 41 -3.00 26.76 13.04
CA ASP A 41 -2.80 27.16 11.64
C ASP A 41 -2.78 25.92 10.75
N SER A 42 -3.05 26.10 9.46
CA SER A 42 -3.05 25.01 8.50
C SER A 42 -2.46 25.41 7.17
N ASP A 43 -1.75 24.47 6.55
CA ASP A 43 -1.20 24.60 5.21
C ASP A 43 -1.55 23.35 4.38
N SER A 44 -1.48 23.47 3.07
CA SER A 44 -1.84 22.39 2.14
C SER A 44 -0.80 22.21 1.07
N SER A 45 -0.52 20.97 0.71
CA SER A 45 0.39 20.65 -0.39
C SER A 45 -0.17 19.53 -1.27
N SER A 46 0.25 19.50 -2.53
CA SER A 46 0.02 18.35 -3.40
C SER A 46 0.78 17.12 -2.92
N LEU A 47 0.28 15.93 -3.26
CA LEU A 47 0.91 14.66 -2.89
C LEU A 47 1.65 14.02 -4.06
N THR A 48 2.74 13.32 -3.76
CA THR A 48 3.52 12.48 -4.69
C THR A 48 3.82 11.12 -4.06
N GLY A 49 4.32 10.19 -4.86
CA GLY A 49 4.72 8.86 -4.42
C GLY A 49 3.90 7.75 -5.10
N TYR A 50 3.74 6.63 -4.42
CA TYR A 50 3.12 5.43 -4.98
C TYR A 50 2.38 4.61 -3.93
N MET A 51 1.53 3.71 -4.39
CA MET A 51 0.90 2.67 -3.59
C MET A 51 0.98 1.35 -4.34
N THR A 52 1.30 0.25 -3.66
CA THR A 52 1.33 -1.09 -4.24
C THR A 52 0.19 -1.89 -3.64
N ALA A 53 -0.68 -2.43 -4.49
CA ALA A 53 -1.82 -3.24 -4.05
C ALA A 53 -1.95 -4.53 -4.85
N VAL A 54 -2.38 -5.59 -4.18
CA VAL A 54 -2.74 -6.87 -4.79
C VAL A 54 -4.25 -7.02 -4.75
N PHE A 55 -4.84 -7.43 -5.87
CA PHE A 55 -6.27 -7.73 -5.95
C PHE A 55 -6.45 -9.23 -6.17
N ASN A 56 -7.53 -9.78 -5.60
CA ASN A 56 -7.91 -11.15 -5.94
C ASN A 56 -8.32 -11.30 -7.41
N CYS A 57 -8.84 -10.24 -8.02
CA CYS A 57 -9.20 -10.13 -9.43
C CYS A 57 -9.12 -8.64 -9.86
N PRO A 58 -8.14 -8.24 -10.70
CA PRO A 58 -8.00 -6.85 -11.10
C PRO A 58 -9.19 -6.28 -11.90
N ASP A 59 -9.97 -7.11 -12.62
CA ASP A 59 -11.10 -6.64 -13.45
C ASP A 59 -12.40 -6.44 -12.68
N ALA A 60 -12.52 -7.14 -11.56
CA ALA A 60 -13.66 -7.09 -10.65
C ALA A 60 -13.14 -7.34 -9.22
N PRO A 61 -12.43 -6.35 -8.63
CA PRO A 61 -11.86 -6.49 -7.30
C PRO A 61 -12.94 -6.85 -6.29
N GLY A 62 -12.83 -8.06 -5.71
CA GLY A 62 -13.64 -8.48 -4.58
C GLY A 62 -12.88 -8.35 -3.26
N GLU A 63 -11.55 -8.33 -3.31
CA GLU A 63 -10.64 -8.16 -2.18
C GLU A 63 -9.39 -7.41 -2.63
N ILE A 64 -8.78 -6.64 -1.72
CA ILE A 64 -7.56 -5.87 -1.91
C ILE A 64 -6.61 -6.06 -0.71
N SER A 65 -5.33 -6.22 -0.98
CA SER A 65 -4.22 -6.15 -0.01
C SER A 65 -3.35 -4.94 -0.35
N ILE A 66 -2.96 -4.16 0.66
CA ILE A 66 -1.98 -3.08 0.52
C ILE A 66 -0.62 -3.66 0.90
N GLU A 67 0.34 -3.63 -0.01
CA GLU A 67 1.66 -4.26 0.20
C GLU A 67 2.74 -3.26 0.58
N ASP A 68 2.65 -2.04 0.05
CA ASP A 68 3.65 -0.99 0.21
C ASP A 68 3.05 0.37 -0.21
N PHE A 69 3.56 1.47 0.33
CA PHE A 69 3.27 2.81 -0.14
C PHE A 69 4.31 3.82 0.33
N GLU A 70 4.43 4.90 -0.45
CA GLU A 70 5.10 6.14 -0.07
C GLU A 70 4.17 7.29 -0.43
N ILE A 71 3.76 8.08 0.57
CA ILE A 71 2.93 9.27 0.40
C ILE A 71 3.75 10.47 0.89
N ARG A 72 4.09 11.38 -0.02
CA ARG A 72 5.00 12.51 0.25
C ARG A 72 4.35 13.84 -0.13
N VAL A 73 4.44 14.84 0.73
CA VAL A 73 4.06 16.22 0.37
C VAL A 73 5.08 16.77 -0.64
N ALA A 74 4.59 17.42 -1.69
CA ALA A 74 5.45 17.89 -2.78
C ALA A 74 6.17 19.20 -2.42
N GLU A 75 5.56 20.02 -1.56
CA GLU A 75 6.05 21.35 -1.20
C GLU A 75 6.37 21.42 0.29
N THR A 76 7.16 22.43 0.65
CA THR A 76 7.44 22.75 2.05
C THR A 76 6.16 23.21 2.74
N ILE A 77 5.84 22.59 3.86
CA ILE A 77 4.72 22.98 4.73
C ILE A 77 5.16 24.16 5.57
N SER A 78 4.40 25.26 5.59
CA SER A 78 4.72 26.47 6.37
C SER A 78 3.53 26.86 7.25
N LEU A 79 3.74 26.87 8.55
CA LEU A 79 2.69 27.14 9.54
C LEU A 79 3.12 28.31 10.43
N HIS A 80 2.19 29.22 10.71
CA HIS A 80 2.39 30.40 11.56
C HIS A 80 1.23 30.55 12.54
N LEU A 81 1.51 30.29 13.81
CA LEU A 81 0.57 30.50 14.91
C LEU A 81 0.84 31.88 15.54
N ASP A 82 -0.06 32.82 15.33
CA ASP A 82 0.01 34.21 15.82
C ASP A 82 -0.80 34.37 17.12
N TYR A 83 -0.12 34.62 18.25
CA TYR A 83 -0.76 34.88 19.55
C TYR A 83 -0.82 36.39 19.87
N GLY A 84 -0.66 37.25 18.87
CA GLY A 84 -0.62 38.70 18.98
C GLY A 84 0.53 39.17 19.87
N PHE A 85 0.20 39.90 20.94
CA PHE A 85 1.23 40.44 21.84
C PHE A 85 1.93 39.37 22.69
N LEU A 86 1.43 38.13 22.69
CA LEU A 86 2.02 37.01 23.41
C LEU A 86 3.14 36.32 22.62
N GLY A 87 3.32 36.62 21.33
CA GLY A 87 4.37 36.07 20.48
C GLY A 87 3.83 35.19 19.36
N ASP A 88 4.74 34.45 18.73
CA ASP A 88 4.49 33.69 17.51
C ASP A 88 5.15 32.31 17.58
N ILE A 89 4.63 31.36 16.81
CA ILE A 89 5.36 30.13 16.43
C ILE A 89 5.38 30.05 14.90
N PHE A 90 6.57 29.94 14.32
CA PHE A 90 6.79 29.59 12.93
C PHE A 90 7.27 28.14 12.87
N ALA A 91 6.64 27.31 12.05
CA ALA A 91 7.06 25.94 11.80
C ALA A 91 7.17 25.67 10.29
N THR A 92 8.22 24.95 9.89
CA THR A 92 8.50 24.63 8.49
C THR A 92 8.82 23.14 8.35
N GLY A 93 8.03 22.43 7.56
CA GLY A 93 8.19 21.00 7.29
C GLY A 93 8.75 20.75 5.89
N GLU A 94 9.91 20.09 5.80
CA GLU A 94 10.58 19.72 4.55
C GLU A 94 10.65 18.21 4.37
N GLY A 95 10.32 17.74 3.16
CA GLY A 95 10.45 16.32 2.80
C GLY A 95 9.52 15.39 3.60
N VAL A 96 8.40 15.90 4.10
CA VAL A 96 7.44 15.15 4.92
C VAL A 96 6.83 14.01 4.10
N ALA A 97 6.96 12.79 4.60
CA ALA A 97 6.38 11.61 3.99
C ALA A 97 5.92 10.58 5.03
N VAL A 98 4.97 9.76 4.62
CA VAL A 98 4.49 8.58 5.34
C VAL A 98 4.78 7.36 4.46
N LEU A 99 5.49 6.39 5.01
CA LEU A 99 5.92 5.17 4.32
C LEU A 99 5.35 3.96 5.03
N HIS A 100 4.98 2.94 4.27
CA HIS A 100 4.57 1.65 4.83
C HIS A 100 5.69 1.03 5.67
N ASP A 101 5.35 0.50 6.84
CA ASP A 101 6.29 -0.19 7.72
C ASP A 101 5.72 -1.51 8.22
N GLY A 102 5.87 -2.59 7.47
CA GLY A 102 5.32 -3.86 7.91
C GLY A 102 5.37 -4.97 6.86
N PRO A 103 4.91 -6.17 7.24
CA PRO A 103 4.53 -7.16 6.24
C PRO A 103 3.33 -6.64 5.41
N PRO A 104 3.05 -7.24 4.25
CA PRO A 104 1.82 -6.96 3.52
C PRO A 104 0.56 -7.09 4.37
N GLU A 105 -0.37 -6.17 4.17
CA GLU A 105 -1.67 -6.18 4.85
C GLU A 105 -2.50 -7.41 4.46
N PRO A 106 -3.36 -7.93 5.34
CA PRO A 106 -4.28 -8.98 4.94
C PRO A 106 -5.27 -8.47 3.89
N PHE A 107 -5.77 -9.38 3.05
CA PHE A 107 -6.83 -9.04 2.11
C PHE A 107 -8.07 -8.50 2.83
N THR A 108 -8.54 -7.34 2.40
CA THR A 108 -9.76 -6.70 2.85
C THR A 108 -10.83 -6.76 1.77
N PRO A 109 -12.11 -7.00 2.13
CA PRO A 109 -13.19 -7.05 1.15
C PRO A 109 -13.41 -5.72 0.43
N VAL A 110 -13.69 -5.78 -0.87
CA VAL A 110 -14.10 -4.65 -1.70
C VAL A 110 -15.60 -4.79 -1.99
N SER A 111 -16.40 -3.82 -1.55
CA SER A 111 -17.86 -3.80 -1.73
C SER A 111 -18.31 -2.51 -2.40
N GLY A 112 -18.91 -2.62 -3.58
CA GLY A 112 -19.31 -1.44 -4.38
C GLY A 112 -18.12 -0.58 -4.81
N GLY A 113 -16.91 -1.16 -4.87
CA GLY A 113 -15.66 -0.46 -5.12
C GLY A 113 -15.00 0.10 -3.85
N ALA A 114 -15.68 0.20 -2.72
CA ALA A 114 -15.10 0.70 -1.47
C ALA A 114 -14.39 -0.41 -0.67
N PHE A 115 -13.34 -0.05 0.06
CA PHE A 115 -12.63 -0.90 1.00
C PHE A 115 -12.19 -0.10 2.24
N ASN A 116 -11.80 -0.79 3.30
CA ASN A 116 -11.12 -0.22 4.45
C ASN A 116 -9.99 -1.14 4.88
N ALA A 117 -8.74 -0.67 4.78
CA ALA A 117 -7.57 -1.37 5.32
C ALA A 117 -7.31 -0.84 6.74
N PRO A 118 -7.65 -1.60 7.80
CA PRO A 118 -7.53 -1.12 9.16
C PRO A 118 -6.10 -1.26 9.69
N GLY A 119 -5.67 -0.29 10.49
CA GLY A 119 -4.41 -0.39 11.25
C GLY A 119 -3.17 -0.63 10.39
N VAL A 120 -3.07 0.06 9.26
CA VAL A 120 -1.92 -0.03 8.35
C VAL A 120 -0.72 0.63 9.02
N ASP A 121 0.33 -0.15 9.23
CA ASP A 121 1.55 0.30 9.90
C ASP A 121 2.36 1.25 9.00
N TYR A 122 2.88 2.32 9.58
CA TYR A 122 3.65 3.34 8.88
C TYR A 122 4.77 3.94 9.73
N ILE A 123 5.79 4.43 9.04
CA ILE A 123 6.82 5.32 9.56
C ILE A 123 6.72 6.69 8.90
N LYS A 124 7.31 7.69 9.57
CA LYS A 124 7.35 9.07 9.11
C LYS A 124 8.77 9.44 8.69
N GLN A 125 8.89 10.27 7.66
CA GLN A 125 10.17 10.79 7.18
C GLN A 125 10.05 12.30 6.96
N GLY A 126 11.13 13.04 7.15
CA GLY A 126 11.19 14.48 6.92
C GLY A 126 11.74 15.25 8.12
N ARG A 127 11.92 16.55 7.91
CA ARG A 127 12.44 17.48 8.91
C ARG A 127 11.40 18.55 9.21
N ILE A 128 11.24 18.88 10.48
CA ILE A 128 10.42 20.01 10.93
C ILE A 128 11.32 20.96 11.72
N ASP A 129 11.45 22.18 11.24
CA ASP A 129 12.12 23.27 11.95
C ASP A 129 11.05 24.17 12.59
N TYR A 130 11.25 24.64 13.82
CA TYR A 130 10.37 25.63 14.42
C TYR A 130 11.14 26.73 15.16
N GLU A 131 10.52 27.91 15.23
CA GLU A 131 10.94 29.07 16.00
C GLU A 131 9.74 29.66 16.74
N ALA A 132 9.86 29.82 18.05
CA ALA A 132 8.85 30.39 18.93
C ALA A 132 9.38 31.67 19.60
N SER A 133 8.52 32.67 19.77
CA SER A 133 8.86 33.97 20.36
C SER A 133 7.95 34.32 21.55
N GLY A 134 8.27 35.39 22.28
CA GLY A 134 7.39 35.94 23.32
C GLY A 134 7.07 35.03 24.52
N VAL A 135 5.86 35.18 25.05
CA VAL A 135 5.32 34.41 26.18
C VAL A 135 5.08 32.94 25.79
N VAL A 136 4.75 32.67 24.53
CA VAL A 136 4.57 31.28 24.06
C VAL A 136 5.88 30.50 24.10
N CYS A 137 7.03 31.08 23.71
CA CYS A 137 8.32 30.39 23.95
C CYS A 137 8.56 30.15 25.45
N ALA A 138 8.36 31.15 26.31
CA ALA A 138 8.58 30.98 27.75
C ALA A 138 7.71 29.82 28.33
N THR A 139 6.50 29.66 27.77
CA THR A 139 5.61 28.54 28.10
C THR A 139 6.18 27.21 27.61
N MET A 140 6.62 27.11 26.35
CA MET A 140 7.28 25.91 25.80
C MET A 140 8.54 25.51 26.60
N GLN A 141 9.34 26.48 27.03
CA GLN A 141 10.51 26.26 27.89
C GLN A 141 10.14 25.66 29.24
N SER A 142 8.97 26.01 29.79
CA SER A 142 8.47 25.40 31.03
C SER A 142 8.12 23.91 30.87
N PHE A 143 7.80 23.48 29.64
CA PHE A 143 7.62 22.08 29.26
C PHE A 143 8.92 21.40 28.80
N GLY A 144 10.07 22.10 28.84
CA GLY A 144 11.38 21.55 28.47
C GLY A 144 11.75 21.66 26.99
N TYR A 145 10.98 22.43 26.21
CA TYR A 145 11.27 22.67 24.78
C TYR A 145 12.02 24.00 24.58
N PRO A 146 13.09 24.05 23.76
CA PRO A 146 13.75 25.32 23.44
C PRO A 146 12.83 26.25 22.61
N CYS A 147 13.20 27.54 22.46
CA CYS A 147 12.46 28.44 21.56
C CYS A 147 12.61 28.02 20.09
N GLU A 148 13.72 27.38 19.75
CA GLU A 148 14.04 26.96 18.38
C GLU A 148 14.54 25.51 18.42
N ALA A 149 14.05 24.68 17.52
CA ALA A 149 14.59 23.33 17.35
C ALA A 149 14.28 22.74 15.98
N THR A 150 15.03 21.70 15.66
CA THR A 150 14.82 20.84 14.51
C THR A 150 14.40 19.45 15.01
N PHE A 151 13.28 18.97 14.49
CA PHE A 151 12.79 17.61 14.69
C PHE A 151 12.94 16.79 13.41
N PHE A 152 13.35 15.54 13.57
CA PHE A 152 13.41 14.57 12.49
C PHE A 152 12.28 13.55 12.69
N LEU A 153 11.41 13.42 11.71
CA LEU A 153 10.22 12.57 11.79
C LEU A 153 10.59 11.09 11.87
N GLU A 154 11.76 10.70 11.38
CA GLU A 154 12.28 9.33 11.44
C GLU A 154 12.64 8.89 12.87
N GLN A 155 12.73 9.84 13.82
CA GLN A 155 12.96 9.54 15.23
C GLN A 155 11.66 9.18 15.98
N GLN A 156 10.50 9.41 15.36
CA GLN A 156 9.22 9.03 15.93
C GLN A 156 9.02 7.52 15.81
N PRO A 157 8.37 6.87 16.79
CA PRO A 157 8.04 5.45 16.68
C PRO A 157 7.09 5.20 15.50
N PRO A 158 7.11 3.98 14.92
CA PRO A 158 6.08 3.54 13.99
C PRO A 158 4.69 3.71 14.61
N ALA A 159 3.71 3.97 13.76
CA ALA A 159 2.31 4.13 14.12
C ALA A 159 1.41 3.38 13.13
N ALA A 160 0.11 3.33 13.40
CA ALA A 160 -0.85 2.65 12.54
C ALA A 160 -2.07 3.54 12.30
N ALA A 161 -2.60 3.54 11.09
CA ALA A 161 -3.80 4.27 10.72
C ALA A 161 -4.70 3.46 9.79
N ASP A 162 -6.01 3.70 9.87
CA ASP A 162 -6.94 3.15 8.91
C ASP A 162 -6.80 3.88 7.57
N LEU A 163 -6.81 3.11 6.48
CA LEU A 163 -6.77 3.61 5.11
C LEU A 163 -8.07 3.22 4.38
N PRO A 164 -9.17 3.96 4.60
CA PRO A 164 -10.38 3.81 3.81
C PRO A 164 -10.17 4.32 2.39
N GLY A 165 -10.78 3.64 1.42
CA GLY A 165 -10.61 3.99 0.03
C GLY A 165 -11.61 3.38 -0.92
N SER A 166 -11.38 3.59 -2.21
CA SER A 166 -12.11 2.96 -3.28
C SER A 166 -11.21 2.56 -4.45
N VAL A 167 -11.59 1.50 -5.15
CA VAL A 167 -11.00 1.07 -6.41
C VAL A 167 -12.05 1.16 -7.50
N SER A 168 -11.67 1.74 -8.64
CA SER A 168 -12.49 1.74 -9.85
C SER A 168 -11.70 1.18 -11.03
N VAL A 169 -12.36 0.29 -11.78
CA VAL A 169 -11.81 -0.33 -12.97
C VAL A 169 -12.27 0.48 -14.18
N GLN A 170 -11.33 1.13 -14.86
CA GLN A 170 -11.57 1.86 -16.11
C GLN A 170 -11.05 1.03 -17.30
N PRO A 171 -11.40 1.39 -18.56
CA PRO A 171 -10.99 0.59 -19.72
C PRO A 171 -9.48 0.37 -19.85
N ALA A 172 -8.66 1.37 -19.51
CA ALA A 172 -7.19 1.30 -19.66
C ALA A 172 -6.41 1.36 -18.33
N GLN A 173 -7.07 1.69 -17.23
CA GLN A 173 -6.39 1.93 -15.95
C GLN A 173 -7.24 1.47 -14.77
N LEU A 174 -6.56 1.12 -13.69
CA LEU A 174 -7.14 1.05 -12.36
C LEU A 174 -6.93 2.40 -11.68
N VAL A 175 -7.94 2.87 -10.95
CA VAL A 175 -7.84 4.08 -10.14
C VAL A 175 -8.14 3.69 -8.70
N LEU A 176 -7.18 3.98 -7.83
CA LEU A 176 -7.29 3.85 -6.39
C LEU A 176 -7.49 5.24 -5.79
N THR A 177 -8.46 5.40 -4.91
CA THR A 177 -8.60 6.60 -4.08
C THR A 177 -8.55 6.21 -2.62
N GLY A 178 -8.05 7.08 -1.76
CA GLY A 178 -8.02 6.83 -0.33
C GLY A 178 -7.98 8.13 0.47
N THR A 179 -8.25 8.02 1.76
CA THR A 179 -8.01 9.10 2.71
C THR A 179 -7.19 8.59 3.88
N LEU A 180 -6.21 9.38 4.31
CA LEU A 180 -5.42 9.12 5.51
C LEU A 180 -5.62 10.29 6.46
N ASP A 181 -6.08 10.02 7.68
CA ASP A 181 -6.31 11.04 8.72
C ASP A 181 -5.51 10.65 9.96
N ILE A 182 -4.43 11.37 10.23
CA ILE A 182 -3.53 11.16 11.36
C ILE A 182 -3.73 12.32 12.33
N LEU A 183 -4.00 12.01 13.60
CA LEU A 183 -4.08 12.98 14.68
C LEU A 183 -3.18 12.52 15.81
N GLU A 184 -2.10 13.26 16.07
CA GLU A 184 -1.11 12.93 17.08
C GLU A 184 -0.88 14.12 18.03
N PRO A 185 -0.68 13.88 19.34
CA PRO A 185 -0.18 14.93 20.23
C PRO A 185 1.27 15.28 19.87
N LEU A 186 1.66 16.55 20.01
CA LEU A 186 3.05 16.98 19.80
C LEU A 186 4.02 16.34 20.81
N ASP A 187 3.53 16.13 22.04
CA ASP A 187 4.21 15.36 23.08
C ASP A 187 3.24 14.34 23.69
N PRO A 188 3.48 13.03 23.52
CA PRO A 188 2.67 11.99 24.16
C PRO A 188 2.61 12.09 25.69
N ASN A 189 3.62 12.68 26.34
CA ASN A 189 3.65 12.87 27.79
C ASN A 189 2.95 14.17 28.24
N ASN A 190 2.73 15.10 27.31
CA ASN A 190 2.08 16.40 27.55
C ASN A 190 1.08 16.71 26.42
N PRO A 191 -0.03 15.96 26.30
CA PRO A 191 -0.97 16.10 25.18
C PRO A 191 -1.66 17.48 25.13
N ASP A 192 -1.70 18.20 26.25
CA ASP A 192 -2.25 19.56 26.34
C ASP A 192 -1.36 20.62 25.66
N LEU A 193 -0.11 20.29 25.31
CA LEU A 193 0.79 21.19 24.61
C LEU A 193 0.24 21.56 23.22
N GLY A 194 -0.29 20.57 22.51
CA GLY A 194 -0.77 20.73 21.16
C GLY A 194 -0.90 19.43 20.40
N THR A 195 -1.46 19.53 19.19
CA THR A 195 -1.69 18.41 18.28
C THR A 195 -1.26 18.76 16.88
N ILE A 196 -0.82 17.76 16.13
CA ILE A 196 -0.69 17.82 14.68
C ILE A 196 -1.75 16.92 14.06
N ARG A 197 -2.45 17.44 13.05
CA ARG A 197 -3.38 16.69 12.22
C ARG A 197 -2.93 16.72 10.77
N ILE A 198 -2.93 15.55 10.13
CA ILE A 198 -2.66 15.41 8.71
C ILE A 198 -3.86 14.72 8.08
N THR A 199 -4.54 15.41 7.16
CA THR A 199 -5.63 14.84 6.37
C THR A 199 -5.20 14.82 4.91
N ALA A 200 -4.97 13.63 4.36
CA ALA A 200 -4.58 13.40 2.98
C ALA A 200 -5.74 12.80 2.18
N THR A 201 -6.00 13.34 1.00
CA THR A 201 -6.86 12.75 -0.05
C THR A 201 -5.97 12.27 -1.18
N ILE A 202 -6.03 10.98 -1.46
CA ILE A 202 -5.14 10.30 -2.39
C ILE A 202 -5.94 9.87 -3.61
N ARG A 203 -5.42 10.14 -4.81
CA ARG A 203 -5.83 9.53 -6.06
C ARG A 203 -4.60 8.99 -6.75
N ALA A 204 -4.56 7.68 -6.96
CA ALA A 204 -3.48 7.01 -7.64
C ALA A 204 -3.99 6.19 -8.82
N THR A 205 -3.18 6.06 -9.87
CA THR A 205 -3.55 5.32 -11.08
C THR A 205 -2.48 4.30 -11.45
N ALA A 206 -2.92 3.18 -12.01
CA ALA A 206 -2.04 2.17 -12.57
C ALA A 206 -2.60 1.71 -13.93
N PRO A 207 -1.74 1.34 -14.90
CA PRO A 207 -2.19 0.61 -16.06
C PRO A 207 -2.96 -0.64 -15.61
N ARG A 208 -4.11 -0.89 -16.22
CA ARG A 208 -4.85 -2.12 -15.93
C ARG A 208 -4.01 -3.30 -16.44
N PRO A 209 -3.72 -4.32 -15.60
CA PRO A 209 -3.06 -5.53 -16.09
C PRO A 209 -3.87 -6.12 -17.23
N ASP A 210 -3.21 -6.59 -18.28
CA ASP A 210 -3.91 -7.25 -19.38
C ASP A 210 -4.39 -8.63 -18.95
N THR A 211 -5.56 -8.65 -18.33
CA THR A 211 -6.35 -9.82 -18.00
C THR A 211 -7.18 -10.31 -19.20
N GLY A 212 -7.39 -9.42 -20.18
CA GLY A 212 -8.11 -9.68 -21.42
C GLY A 212 -7.42 -10.74 -22.28
N ALA A 213 -6.14 -10.99 -22.01
CA ALA A 213 -5.41 -12.10 -22.55
C ALA A 213 -5.94 -13.46 -22.10
N VAL A 214 -6.71 -13.65 -21.02
CA VAL A 214 -7.23 -14.98 -20.63
C VAL A 214 -8.64 -15.21 -21.15
N ARG A 215 -8.76 -16.05 -22.19
CA ARG A 215 -10.05 -16.46 -22.75
C ARG A 215 -10.74 -17.56 -21.95
N LYS A 216 -9.96 -18.46 -21.32
CA LYS A 216 -10.51 -19.65 -20.67
C LYS A 216 -9.51 -20.31 -19.74
N PHE A 217 -9.93 -20.56 -18.50
CA PHE A 217 -9.20 -21.41 -17.56
C PHE A 217 -10.04 -22.65 -17.17
N LYS A 218 -9.47 -23.84 -17.39
CA LYS A 218 -10.10 -25.12 -17.06
C LYS A 218 -9.13 -26.03 -16.34
N ALA A 219 -9.63 -26.76 -15.34
CA ALA A 219 -8.91 -27.86 -14.73
C ALA A 219 -9.83 -29.08 -14.67
N ASN A 220 -9.29 -30.27 -14.97
CA ASN A 220 -10.04 -31.52 -14.90
C ASN A 220 -9.08 -32.69 -14.65
N CYS A 221 -9.60 -33.77 -14.05
CA CYS A 221 -8.84 -35.00 -13.86
C CYS A 221 -9.37 -36.12 -14.75
N ARG A 222 -8.47 -36.91 -15.33
CA ARG A 222 -8.83 -38.10 -16.11
C ARG A 222 -7.78 -39.18 -15.96
N ARG A 223 -8.18 -40.37 -15.51
CA ARG A 223 -7.28 -41.53 -15.30
C ARG A 223 -6.08 -41.18 -14.41
N GLY A 224 -6.33 -40.54 -13.26
CA GLY A 224 -5.29 -40.11 -12.31
C GLY A 224 -4.36 -39.00 -12.81
N LYS A 225 -4.72 -38.31 -13.91
CA LYS A 225 -3.95 -37.17 -14.44
C LYS A 225 -4.74 -35.89 -14.27
N LEU A 226 -4.25 -35.01 -13.42
CA LEU A 226 -4.77 -33.65 -13.29
C LEU A 226 -4.23 -32.83 -14.46
N LYS A 227 -5.13 -32.21 -15.22
CA LYS A 227 -4.80 -31.36 -16.36
C LYS A 227 -5.41 -29.99 -16.14
N SER A 228 -4.57 -28.97 -16.15
CA SER A 228 -4.98 -27.57 -16.15
C SER A 228 -4.62 -26.95 -17.49
N VAL A 229 -5.57 -26.26 -18.09
CA VAL A 229 -5.44 -25.60 -19.39
C VAL A 229 -5.82 -24.15 -19.23
N LEU A 230 -4.85 -23.31 -19.52
CA LEU A 230 -5.05 -21.89 -19.78
C LEU A 230 -5.13 -21.69 -21.28
N VAL A 231 -6.12 -20.91 -21.73
CA VAL A 231 -6.24 -20.47 -23.11
C VAL A 231 -6.29 -18.96 -23.10
N MET A 232 -5.40 -18.36 -23.87
CA MET A 232 -5.32 -16.94 -24.09
C MET A 232 -6.30 -16.49 -25.19
N SER A 233 -6.60 -15.20 -25.24
CA SER A 233 -7.46 -14.57 -26.24
C SER A 233 -6.76 -14.43 -27.58
N ASP A 234 -5.44 -14.25 -27.56
CA ASP A 234 -4.55 -14.17 -28.73
C ASP A 234 -3.17 -14.79 -28.45
N GLU A 235 -2.22 -14.60 -29.37
CA GLU A 235 -0.85 -15.14 -29.30
C GLU A 235 0.18 -14.14 -28.74
N SER A 236 -0.24 -12.98 -28.24
CA SER A 236 0.68 -11.95 -27.71
C SER A 236 1.50 -12.43 -26.51
N SER A 237 1.00 -13.46 -25.80
CA SER A 237 1.65 -14.09 -24.66
C SER A 237 2.48 -15.34 -25.02
N ASP A 238 2.68 -15.64 -26.30
CA ASP A 238 3.49 -16.80 -26.72
C ASP A 238 4.92 -16.72 -26.15
N GLY A 239 5.40 -17.85 -25.62
CA GLY A 239 6.70 -17.94 -24.94
C GLY A 239 6.71 -17.44 -23.50
N GLN A 240 5.69 -16.73 -23.03
CA GLN A 240 5.58 -16.34 -21.62
C GLN A 240 5.25 -17.55 -20.72
N THR A 241 5.39 -17.38 -19.41
CA THR A 241 5.14 -18.46 -18.43
C THR A 241 3.84 -18.21 -17.69
N ALA A 242 2.93 -19.18 -17.74
CA ALA A 242 1.76 -19.21 -16.88
C ALA A 242 2.08 -19.92 -15.56
N ARG A 243 1.59 -19.39 -14.44
CA ARG A 243 1.75 -19.98 -13.10
C ARG A 243 0.43 -20.54 -12.60
N PHE A 244 0.47 -21.73 -12.05
CA PHE A 244 -0.68 -22.42 -11.46
C PHE A 244 -0.35 -22.79 -10.02
N SER A 245 -1.33 -22.79 -9.12
CA SER A 245 -1.22 -23.44 -7.81
C SER A 245 -2.11 -24.68 -7.80
N VAL A 246 -1.61 -25.79 -7.25
CA VAL A 246 -2.39 -27.01 -6.99
C VAL A 246 -2.19 -27.39 -5.52
N ASN A 247 -3.22 -27.23 -4.70
CA ASN A 247 -3.12 -27.38 -3.24
C ASN A 247 -1.95 -26.58 -2.66
N ASP A 248 -1.84 -25.31 -3.08
CA ASP A 248 -0.81 -24.35 -2.66
C ASP A 248 0.61 -24.63 -3.17
N GLU A 249 0.83 -25.74 -3.89
CA GLU A 249 2.08 -26.00 -4.61
C GLU A 249 2.10 -25.28 -5.96
N VAL A 250 3.13 -24.46 -6.21
CA VAL A 250 3.23 -23.64 -7.43
C VAL A 250 3.91 -24.39 -8.57
N PHE A 251 3.28 -24.37 -9.74
CA PHE A 251 3.74 -24.96 -10.98
C PHE A 251 3.79 -23.90 -12.09
N THR A 252 4.66 -24.12 -13.06
CA THR A 252 4.78 -23.26 -14.25
C THR A 252 4.49 -24.06 -15.52
N ALA A 253 3.92 -23.40 -16.52
CA ALA A 253 3.85 -23.92 -17.88
C ALA A 253 4.03 -22.79 -18.90
N THR A 254 4.87 -23.02 -19.91
CA THR A 254 5.04 -22.06 -21.01
C THR A 254 3.75 -21.98 -21.84
N ILE A 255 3.34 -20.77 -22.15
CA ILE A 255 2.28 -20.48 -23.11
C ILE A 255 2.86 -20.74 -24.51
N ARG A 256 2.20 -21.61 -25.28
CA ARG A 256 2.56 -21.91 -26.67
C ARG A 256 1.42 -21.51 -27.58
N SER A 257 1.68 -20.60 -28.51
CA SER A 257 0.66 -19.86 -29.26
C SER A 257 -0.30 -19.20 -28.26
N ASP A 258 -1.53 -19.69 -28.14
CA ASP A 258 -2.56 -19.18 -27.25
C ASP A 258 -2.83 -20.09 -26.04
N LYS A 259 -1.98 -21.06 -25.71
CA LYS A 259 -2.32 -22.10 -24.71
C LYS A 259 -1.15 -22.48 -23.81
N ALA A 260 -1.38 -22.48 -22.49
CA ALA A 260 -0.54 -23.18 -21.53
C ALA A 260 -1.26 -24.44 -21.00
N LYS A 261 -0.49 -25.52 -20.82
CA LYS A 261 -1.01 -26.80 -20.32
C LYS A 261 -0.11 -27.32 -19.21
N LEU A 262 -0.66 -27.47 -18.02
CA LEU A 262 -0.05 -28.18 -16.90
C LEU A 262 -0.67 -29.60 -16.82
N ILE A 263 0.17 -30.62 -16.74
CA ILE A 263 -0.26 -32.02 -16.59
C ILE A 263 0.51 -32.63 -15.43
N LEU A 264 -0.20 -33.02 -14.37
CA LEU A 264 0.36 -33.67 -13.20
C LEU A 264 -0.16 -35.12 -13.14
N PRO A 265 0.71 -36.14 -13.33
CA PRO A 265 0.32 -37.54 -13.23
C PRO A 265 0.15 -37.98 -11.77
N ASN A 266 -0.51 -39.13 -11.58
CA ASN A 266 -0.65 -39.83 -10.30
C ASN A 266 -1.25 -38.97 -9.18
N ARG A 267 -2.25 -38.15 -9.53
CA ARG A 267 -3.04 -37.36 -8.57
C ARG A 267 -4.31 -38.12 -8.21
N THR A 268 -4.74 -38.03 -6.95
CA THR A 268 -5.92 -38.72 -6.38
C THR A 268 -6.59 -37.83 -5.35
N GLY A 269 -7.92 -37.90 -5.26
CA GLY A 269 -8.71 -37.11 -4.32
C GLY A 269 -8.97 -35.68 -4.79
N MET A 270 -9.38 -34.82 -3.86
CA MET A 270 -9.75 -33.44 -4.15
C MET A 270 -8.52 -32.54 -4.30
N HIS A 271 -8.50 -31.76 -5.38
CA HIS A 271 -7.47 -30.76 -5.66
C HIS A 271 -8.08 -29.38 -5.89
N THR A 272 -7.46 -28.37 -5.29
CA THR A 272 -7.74 -26.96 -5.49
C THR A 272 -6.74 -26.39 -6.48
N VAL A 273 -7.19 -26.05 -7.69
CA VAL A 273 -6.34 -25.52 -8.77
C VAL A 273 -6.61 -24.03 -8.97
N ARG A 274 -5.59 -23.18 -8.86
CA ARG A 274 -5.68 -21.73 -9.10
C ARG A 274 -4.77 -21.33 -10.26
N LEU A 275 -5.20 -20.37 -11.07
CA LEU A 275 -4.31 -19.65 -11.97
C LEU A 275 -3.74 -18.46 -11.20
N LEU A 276 -2.42 -18.37 -11.08
CA LEU A 276 -1.74 -17.30 -10.36
C LEU A 276 -1.28 -16.18 -11.31
N ASP A 277 -0.86 -16.55 -12.53
CA ASP A 277 -0.30 -15.64 -13.52
C ASP A 277 -0.59 -16.18 -14.93
N PRO A 278 -1.16 -15.39 -15.86
CA PRO A 278 -1.73 -14.05 -15.65
C PRO A 278 -2.86 -14.06 -14.61
N PRO A 279 -3.02 -12.97 -13.81
CA PRO A 279 -4.12 -12.86 -12.87
C PRO A 279 -5.45 -12.92 -13.64
N HIS A 280 -6.34 -13.81 -13.22
CA HIS A 280 -7.64 -13.97 -13.88
C HIS A 280 -8.75 -14.17 -12.87
N CYS A 281 -9.89 -13.56 -13.16
CA CYS A 281 -11.05 -13.49 -12.29
C CYS A 281 -11.81 -14.81 -12.19
N GLU A 282 -11.70 -15.69 -13.19
CA GLU A 282 -12.31 -17.02 -13.10
C GLU A 282 -11.45 -18.00 -12.28
N GLY A 283 -11.38 -17.71 -10.98
CA GLY A 283 -11.70 -18.61 -9.87
C GLY A 283 -11.10 -20.01 -9.88
N THR A 284 -10.33 -20.28 -8.83
CA THR A 284 -10.11 -21.58 -8.19
C THR A 284 -11.05 -22.70 -8.69
N ARG A 285 -10.47 -23.77 -9.24
CA ARG A 285 -11.18 -24.97 -9.69
C ARG A 285 -10.98 -26.08 -8.67
N LEU A 286 -12.06 -26.56 -8.08
CA LEU A 286 -12.06 -27.82 -7.34
C LEU A 286 -12.16 -28.98 -8.34
N VAL A 287 -11.20 -29.88 -8.31
CA VAL A 287 -11.10 -31.02 -9.22
C VAL A 287 -10.94 -32.29 -8.42
N ASP A 288 -11.86 -33.23 -8.60
CA ASP A 288 -11.74 -34.58 -8.05
C ASP A 288 -10.94 -35.48 -9.00
N CYS A 289 -9.93 -36.18 -8.47
CA CYS A 289 -9.03 -37.06 -9.21
C CYS A 289 -9.29 -38.55 -8.96
N GLY A 290 -10.54 -38.98 -9.11
CA GLY A 290 -10.91 -40.39 -9.23
C GLY A 290 -11.63 -40.94 -8.01
#